data_AF-A0A646KM08-F1
#
_entry.id   AF-A0A646KM08-F1
#
_cell.length_a   1.000
_cell.length_b   1.000
_cell.length_c   1.000
_cell.angle_alpha   90.00
_cell.angle_beta   90.00
_cell.angle_gamma   90.00
#
_symmetry.space_group_name_H-M   'P 1'
#
loop_
_entity.id
_entity.type
_entity.pdbx_description
1 polymer ?
#
loop_
_entity_poly.entity_id
_entity_poly.type
_entity_poly.pdbx_seq_one_letter_code
_entity_poly.pdbx_strand_id
1 'polypeptide(L)'
;MVYVVRDGRLLVFRHTDYSYEEVGIQVPAGSIRPGETPEAAALREAREETGLSDFKIVCKLGETEYDISPYRFEIQHRHSFHLEQSSAPRAPERLTPISSPG
;
A
#
# COMPACT_ATOMS: atom_id res chain seq x y z
N MET A 1 4.06 1.11 4.61
CA MET A 1 4.18 0.55 3.24
C MET A 1 3.82 -0.92 3.28
N VAL A 2 3.11 -1.41 2.26
CA VAL A 2 2.53 -2.75 2.26
C VAL A 2 2.83 -3.46 0.95
N TYR A 3 3.52 -4.59 1.01
CA TYR A 3 3.78 -5.45 -0.14
C TYR A 3 2.79 -6.60 -0.13
N VAL A 4 1.77 -6.54 -0.99
CA VAL A 4 0.74 -7.58 -1.08
C VAL A 4 1.14 -8.59 -2.14
N VAL A 5 1.41 -9.83 -1.74
CA VAL A 5 1.71 -10.95 -2.64
C VAL A 5 0.49 -11.84 -2.80
N ARG A 6 0.19 -12.20 -4.05
CA ARG A 6 -0.87 -13.13 -4.42
C ARG A 6 -0.40 -13.99 -5.59
N ASP A 7 -0.45 -15.31 -5.42
CA ASP A 7 0.00 -16.28 -6.43
C ASP A 7 1.42 -15.98 -6.97
N GLY A 8 2.32 -15.56 -6.10
CA GLY A 8 3.70 -15.17 -6.44
C GLY A 8 3.83 -13.84 -7.19
N ARG A 9 2.76 -13.06 -7.33
CA ARG A 9 2.74 -11.74 -7.97
C ARG A 9 2.56 -10.63 -6.93
N LEU A 10 3.20 -9.48 -7.14
CA LEU A 10 3.04 -8.30 -6.29
C LEU A 10 1.92 -7.41 -6.82
N LEU A 11 0.99 -7.03 -5.95
CA LEU A 11 -0.01 -6.02 -6.28
C LEU A 11 0.61 -4.62 -6.20
N VAL A 12 0.48 -3.87 -7.28
CA VAL A 12 1.00 -2.52 -7.41
C VAL A 12 0.00 -1.62 -8.12
N PHE A 13 0.08 -0.33 -7.85
CA PHE A 13 -0.71 0.70 -8.52
C PHE A 13 0.15 1.51 -9.49
N ARG A 14 -0.53 2.01 -10.52
CA ARG A 14 -0.01 3.07 -11.39
C ARG A 14 -1.03 4.20 -11.37
N HIS A 15 -0.60 5.41 -11.05
CA HIS A 15 -1.44 6.58 -11.29
C HIS A 15 -1.61 6.75 -12.81
N THR A 16 -2.86 6.79 -13.27
CA THR A 16 -3.19 6.96 -14.69
C THR A 16 -3.07 8.41 -15.16
N ASP A 17 -3.12 9.35 -14.20
CA ASP A 17 -3.24 10.78 -14.46
C ASP A 17 -1.89 11.50 -14.52
N TYR A 18 -0.81 10.77 -14.24
CA TYR A 18 0.58 11.25 -14.27
C TYR A 18 1.43 10.30 -15.12
N SER A 19 2.48 10.82 -15.75
CA SER A 19 3.37 9.98 -16.55
C SER A 19 4.10 8.95 -15.68
N TYR A 20 4.50 7.84 -16.30
CA TYR A 20 5.28 6.79 -15.62
C TYR A 20 6.56 7.34 -14.97
N GLU A 21 7.16 8.36 -15.58
CA GLU A 21 8.38 9.00 -15.11
C GLU A 21 8.17 9.88 -13.87
N GLU A 22 6.95 10.36 -13.63
CA GLU A 22 6.64 11.30 -12.54
C GLU A 22 6.31 10.62 -11.21
N VAL A 23 5.69 9.44 -11.23
CA VAL A 23 5.20 8.77 -10.00
C VAL A 23 5.52 7.30 -9.91
N GLY A 24 6.02 6.68 -10.98
CA GLY A 24 6.44 5.28 -10.99
C GLY A 24 5.36 4.28 -10.58
N ILE A 25 5.82 3.14 -10.06
CA ILE A 25 4.98 2.06 -9.53
C ILE A 25 4.89 2.22 -8.02
N GLN A 26 3.66 2.17 -7.47
CA GLN A 26 3.42 2.33 -6.04
C GLN A 26 2.80 1.09 -5.41
N VAL A 27 3.00 0.94 -4.11
CA VAL A 27 2.37 -0.08 -3.26
C VAL A 27 1.45 0.62 -2.26
N PRO A 28 0.43 -0.06 -1.70
CA PRO A 28 -0.40 0.55 -0.68
C PRO A 28 0.41 1.11 0.49
N ALA A 29 0.11 2.34 0.89
CA ALA A 29 0.82 3.02 1.96
C ALA A 29 0.04 4.23 2.46
N GLY A 30 -0.07 4.35 3.79
CA GLY A 30 -0.57 5.56 4.42
C GLY A 30 -0.04 5.72 5.83
N SER A 31 -0.58 6.71 6.53
CA SER A 31 -0.18 7.06 7.89
C SER A 31 -0.82 6.14 8.92
N ILE A 32 -0.15 5.98 10.06
CA ILE A 32 -0.71 5.31 11.22
C ILE A 32 -1.64 6.30 11.93
N ARG A 33 -2.89 5.90 12.18
CA ARG A 33 -3.86 6.73 12.91
C ARG A 33 -3.57 6.72 14.43
N PRO A 34 -4.00 7.74 15.19
CA PRO A 34 -3.83 7.75 16.64
C PRO A 34 -4.42 6.50 17.31
N GLY A 35 -3.62 5.79 18.10
CA GLY A 35 -4.02 4.55 18.78
C GLY A 35 -4.02 3.29 17.89
N GLU A 36 -3.63 3.41 16.62
CA GLU A 36 -3.52 2.29 15.69
C GLU A 36 -2.12 1.66 15.75
N THR A 37 -2.03 0.33 15.67
CA THR A 37 -0.73 -0.34 15.53
C THR A 37 -0.25 -0.26 14.08
N PRO A 38 1.07 -0.32 13.80
CA PRO A 38 1.56 -0.38 12.43
C PRO A 38 0.95 -1.51 11.59
N GLU A 39 0.69 -2.67 12.21
CA GLU A 39 0.02 -3.81 11.60
C GLU A 39 -1.44 -3.51 11.22
N ALA A 40 -2.19 -2.87 12.12
CA ALA A 40 -3.57 -2.49 11.88
C ALA A 40 -3.66 -1.45 10.75
N ALA A 41 -2.76 -0.46 10.75
CA ALA A 41 -2.64 0.51 9.68
C ALA A 41 -2.32 -0.17 8.34
N ALA A 42 -1.36 -1.10 8.30
CA ALA A 42 -1.01 -1.83 7.09
C ALA A 42 -2.20 -2.60 6.50
N LEU A 43 -2.97 -3.29 7.34
CA LEU A 43 -4.17 -4.01 6.90
C LEU A 43 -5.27 -3.06 6.43
N ARG A 44 -5.44 -1.91 7.10
CA ARG A 44 -6.43 -0.91 6.72
C ARG A 44 -6.10 -0.27 5.37
N GLU A 45 -4.89 0.26 5.21
CA GLU A 45 -4.46 0.91 3.95
C GLU A 45 -4.55 -0.06 2.77
N ALA A 46 -4.14 -1.32 2.97
CA ALA A 46 -4.29 -2.36 1.95
C ALA A 46 -5.75 -2.52 1.51
N ARG A 47 -6.72 -2.48 2.44
CA ARG A 47 -8.15 -2.56 2.11
C ARG A 47 -8.66 -1.29 1.45
N GLU A 48 -8.33 -0.12 2.01
CA GLU A 48 -8.82 1.18 1.54
C GLU A 48 -8.34 1.47 0.12
N GLU A 49 -7.07 1.21 -0.20
CA GLU A 49 -6.51 1.53 -1.52
C GLU A 49 -6.77 0.47 -2.58
N THR A 50 -6.82 -0.82 -2.21
CA THR A 50 -7.01 -1.90 -3.19
C THR A 50 -8.48 -2.27 -3.39
N GLY A 51 -9.35 -1.96 -2.42
CA GLY A 51 -10.73 -2.44 -2.37
C GLY A 51 -10.86 -3.96 -2.12
N LEU A 52 -9.76 -4.68 -1.88
CA LEU A 52 -9.77 -6.12 -1.63
C LEU A 52 -9.91 -6.44 -0.13
N SER A 53 -10.35 -7.67 0.15
CA SER A 53 -10.45 -8.25 1.48
C SER A 53 -9.46 -9.42 1.66
N ASP A 54 -9.51 -10.04 2.83
CA ASP A 54 -8.83 -11.30 3.15
C ASP A 54 -7.30 -11.22 3.08
N PHE A 55 -6.81 -10.13 3.67
CA PHE A 55 -5.39 -9.93 3.91
C PHE A 55 -4.94 -10.58 5.21
N LYS A 56 -3.75 -11.19 5.15
CA LYS A 56 -3.01 -11.69 6.30
C LYS A 56 -1.61 -11.10 6.31
N ILE A 57 -1.16 -10.58 7.45
CA ILE A 57 0.24 -10.20 7.62
C ILE A 57 1.06 -11.49 7.69
N VAL A 58 2.01 -11.63 6.78
CA VAL A 58 3.00 -12.72 6.79
C VAL A 58 4.12 -12.36 7.74
N CYS A 59 4.72 -11.19 7.54
CA CYS A 59 5.78 -10.67 8.41
C CYS A 59 5.97 -9.16 8.25
N LYS A 60 6.68 -8.58 9.21
CA LYS A 60 7.27 -7.26 9.10
C LYS A 60 8.58 -7.37 8.33
N LEU A 61 8.73 -6.56 7.29
CA LEU A 61 9.94 -6.52 6.46
C LEU A 61 11.00 -5.60 7.03
N GLY A 62 10.59 -4.54 7.73
CA GLY A 62 11.52 -3.63 8.38
C GLY A 62 10.91 -2.28 8.72
N GLU A 63 11.78 -1.42 9.24
CA GLU A 63 11.50 -0.02 9.54
C GLU A 63 12.59 0.85 8.91
N THR A 64 12.23 2.05 8.47
CA THR A 64 13.19 2.99 7.88
C THR A 64 12.77 4.42 8.20
N GLU A 65 13.75 5.26 8.51
CA GLU A 65 13.58 6.70 8.56
C GLU A 65 13.92 7.28 7.19
N TYR A 66 13.00 8.06 6.62
CA TYR A 66 13.16 8.65 5.31
C TYR A 66 12.98 10.16 5.40
N ASP A 67 14.05 10.89 5.14
CA ASP A 67 14.02 12.34 5.02
C ASP A 67 13.43 12.71 3.65
N ILE A 68 12.28 13.38 3.66
CA ILE A 68 11.58 13.81 2.44
C ILE A 68 11.95 15.23 2.00
N SER A 69 13.04 15.79 2.53
CA SER A 69 13.58 17.08 2.11
C SER A 69 14.15 17.00 0.67
N PRO A 70 14.00 18.06 -0.15
CA PRO A 70 13.42 19.36 0.17
C PRO A 70 11.91 19.46 -0.06
N TYR A 71 11.23 18.38 -0.47
CA TYR A 71 9.80 18.40 -0.78
C TYR A 71 8.95 18.75 0.44
N ARG A 72 9.32 18.19 1.61
CA ARG A 72 8.76 18.55 2.91
C ARG A 72 9.85 18.35 3.97
N PHE A 73 9.98 19.28 4.90
CA PHE A 73 10.98 19.20 5.96
C PHE A 73 10.48 18.29 7.10
N GLU A 74 10.50 16.99 6.84
CA GLU A 74 9.99 15.96 7.74
C GLU A 74 10.78 14.66 7.58
N ILE A 75 11.04 13.98 8.71
CA ILE A 75 11.54 12.61 8.72
C ILE A 75 10.36 11.68 8.91
N GLN A 76 10.13 10.81 7.95
CA GLN A 76 9.06 9.82 8.01
C GLN A 76 9.58 8.50 8.60
N HIS A 77 8.97 8.05 9.68
CA HIS A 77 9.16 6.69 10.20
C HIS A 77 8.25 5.72 9.46
N ARG A 78 8.83 4.89 8.60
CA ARG A 78 8.09 3.99 7.71
C ARG A 78 8.21 2.55 8.21
N HIS A 79 7.06 1.91 8.41
CA HIS A 79 6.98 0.47 8.64
C HIS A 79 6.61 -0.23 7.34
N SER A 80 7.31 -1.32 7.01
CA SER A 80 7.09 -2.11 5.81
C SER A 80 6.64 -3.52 6.17
N PHE A 81 5.56 -4.00 5.55
CA PHE A 81 4.98 -5.31 5.81
C PHE A 81 4.77 -6.12 4.54
N HIS A 82 4.93 -7.44 4.64
CA HIS A 82 4.49 -8.38 3.63
C HIS A 82 3.12 -8.93 4.03
N LEU A 83 2.14 -8.75 3.14
CA LEU A 83 0.81 -9.31 3.29
C LEU A 83 0.56 -10.35 2.18
N GLU A 84 -0.15 -11.40 2.53
CA GLU A 84 -0.76 -12.31 1.57
C GLU A 84 -2.23 -11.96 1.42
N GLN A 85 -2.72 -11.98 0.18
CA GLN A 85 -4.14 -11.85 -0.12
C GLN A 85 -4.69 -13.20 -0.57
N SER A 86 -5.63 -13.73 0.20
CA SER A 86 -6.30 -14.99 -0.11
C SER A 86 -7.65 -14.70 -0.77
N SER A 87 -7.72 -14.70 -2.10
CA SER A 87 -9.01 -14.64 -2.79
C SER A 87 -9.57 -16.05 -3.02
N ALA A 88 -10.88 -16.26 -2.78
CA ALA A 88 -11.66 -17.22 -3.57
C ALA A 88 -11.53 -16.88 -5.08
N PRO A 89 -11.72 -17.83 -6.02
CA PRO A 89 -11.08 -17.72 -7.34
C PRO A 89 -11.53 -16.48 -8.12
N ARG A 90 -10.50 -15.69 -8.46
CA ARG A 90 -10.42 -14.61 -9.47
C ARG A 90 -10.86 -13.20 -9.04
N ALA A 91 -10.02 -12.50 -8.27
CA ALA A 91 -9.94 -11.04 -8.39
C ALA A 91 -9.30 -10.67 -9.76
N PRO A 92 -9.79 -9.62 -10.46
CA PRO A 92 -9.31 -9.23 -11.78
C PRO A 92 -7.84 -8.78 -11.77
N GLU A 93 -7.14 -8.97 -12.89
CA GLU A 93 -5.71 -8.60 -13.05
C GLU A 93 -5.46 -7.09 -13.06
N ARG A 94 -6.51 -6.26 -13.00
CA ARG A 94 -6.44 -4.80 -13.03
C ARG A 94 -7.53 -4.20 -12.15
N LEU A 95 -7.13 -3.42 -11.14
CA LEU A 95 -8.01 -2.58 -10.34
C LEU A 95 -7.83 -1.13 -10.80
N THR A 96 -8.93 -0.46 -11.13
CA THR A 96 -8.94 0.99 -11.39
C THR A 96 -9.37 1.71 -10.10
N PRO A 97 -8.69 2.79 -9.68
CA PRO A 97 -9.13 3.57 -8.53
C PRO A 97 -10.55 4.08 -8.72
N ILE A 98 -11.35 4.08 -7.66
CA ILE A 98 -12.67 4.69 -7.67
C ILE A 98 -12.45 6.20 -7.55
N SER A 99 -12.68 6.95 -8.63
CA SER A 99 -12.64 8.42 -8.60
C SER A 99 -13.64 8.93 -7.55
N SER A 100 -13.17 9.76 -6.61
CA SER A 100 -14.07 10.47 -5.69
C SER A 100 -14.97 11.43 -6.49
N PRO A 101 -16.27 11.54 -6.19
CA PRO A 101 -17.10 12.58 -6.79
C PRO A 101 -16.64 13.95 -6.25
N GLY A 102 -16.45 14.89 -7.18
CA GLY A 102 -16.12 16.29 -6.89
C GLY A 102 -17.31 17.10 -6.37
#